data_AF-A0A9E4BJA9-F1
#
_entry.id   AF-A0A9E4BJA9-F1
#
_cell.length_a   1.000
_cell.length_b   1.000
_cell.length_c   1.000
_cell.angle_alpha   90.00
_cell.angle_beta   90.00
_cell.angle_gamma   90.00
#
_symmetry.space_group_name_H-M   'P 1'
#
loop_
_entity.id
_entity.type
_entity.pdbx_description
1 polymer ?
#
loop_
_entity_poly.entity_id
_entity_poly.type
_entity_poly.pdbx_seq_one_letter_code
_entity_poly.pdbx_strand_id
1 'polypeptide(L)'
;MNTRRDDDRYQVDTGPIVFPDLSVRPERLIDCLMLAFVAFNVPHFADFVIEVPTTVDPDHPDLQIYHFSKIVSMPARNRLFAVE
;
A
#
# COMPACT_ATOMS: atom_id res chain seq x y z
N MET A 1 16.13 2.57 5.43
CA MET A 1 15.39 1.61 6.26
C MET A 1 15.94 1.66 7.67
N ASN A 2 15.10 1.95 8.66
CA ASN A 2 15.50 1.96 10.07
C ASN A 2 15.49 0.55 10.62
N THR A 3 16.57 0.15 11.30
CA THR A 3 16.73 -1.20 11.88
C THR A 3 17.29 -1.10 13.28
N ARG A 4 16.81 -1.95 14.19
CA ARG A 4 17.41 -2.20 15.50
C ARG A 4 17.88 -3.64 15.55
N ARG A 5 19.20 -3.83 15.57
CA ARG A 5 19.84 -5.14 15.45
C ARG A 5 19.70 -6.00 16.72
N ASP A 6 19.59 -5.38 17.89
CA ASP A 6 19.52 -6.10 19.18
C ASP A 6 18.32 -7.06 19.27
N ASP A 7 17.25 -6.78 18.54
CA ASP A 7 16.04 -7.61 18.53
C ASP A 7 15.45 -7.81 17.13
N ASP A 8 16.30 -7.72 16.10
CA ASP A 8 15.96 -7.94 14.69
C ASP A 8 14.73 -7.15 14.19
N ARG A 9 14.49 -5.97 14.78
CA ARG A 9 13.39 -5.10 14.35
C ARG A 9 13.79 -4.21 13.20
N TYR A 10 12.83 -3.98 12.32
CA TYR A 10 12.99 -3.05 11.22
C TYR A 10 11.67 -2.34 10.92
N GLN A 11 11.77 -1.11 10.45
CA GLN A 11 10.64 -0.38 9.92
C GLN A 11 10.50 -0.68 8.44
N VAL A 12 9.34 -1.19 8.06
CA VAL A 12 8.95 -1.28 6.65
C VAL A 12 8.62 0.13 6.17
N ASP A 13 9.48 0.68 5.33
CA ASP A 13 9.34 2.01 4.73
C ASP A 13 9.25 1.83 3.21
N THR A 14 8.07 1.46 2.73
CA THR A 14 7.84 1.13 1.32
C THR A 14 6.68 1.93 0.76
N GLY A 15 6.99 3.14 0.27
CA GLY A 15 6.10 3.93 -0.58
C GLY A 15 6.48 5.41 -0.71
N PRO A 16 5.72 6.16 -1.53
CA PRO A 16 4.57 5.65 -2.29
C PRO A 16 5.01 4.89 -3.56
N ILE A 17 4.31 3.79 -3.86
CA ILE A 17 4.44 3.01 -5.10
C ILE A 17 3.19 3.16 -5.97
N VAL A 18 3.32 2.83 -7.25
CA VAL A 18 2.18 2.71 -8.17
C VAL A 18 1.61 1.29 -8.08
N PHE A 19 0.32 1.18 -7.77
CA PHE A 19 -0.44 -0.06 -7.78
C PHE A 19 -1.35 -0.10 -9.02
N PRO A 20 -1.12 -1.02 -9.98
CA PRO A 20 -1.98 -1.17 -11.14
C PRO A 20 -3.17 -2.09 -10.85
N ASP A 21 -4.39 -1.62 -11.06
CA ASP A 21 -5.58 -2.48 -11.11
C ASP A 21 -5.65 -3.20 -12.46
N LEU A 22 -5.16 -4.43 -12.50
CA LEU A 22 -5.16 -5.27 -13.70
C LEU A 22 -6.50 -5.98 -13.95
N SER A 23 -7.50 -5.78 -13.08
CA SER A 23 -8.84 -6.36 -13.28
C SER A 23 -9.69 -5.55 -14.25
N VAL A 24 -9.30 -4.30 -14.53
CA VAL A 24 -10.02 -3.38 -15.41
C VAL A 24 -9.30 -3.19 -16.75
N ARG A 25 -10.06 -2.81 -17.77
CA ARG A 25 -9.53 -2.37 -19.08
C ARG A 25 -9.91 -0.90 -19.28
N PRO A 26 -9.06 0.04 -18.85
CA PRO A 26 -9.40 1.45 -18.94
C PRO A 26 -9.18 1.98 -20.37
N GLU A 27 -9.88 3.05 -20.73
CA GLU A 27 -9.63 3.79 -21.98
C GLU A 27 -8.24 4.46 -21.93
N ARG A 28 -7.87 5.00 -20.77
CA ARG A 28 -6.55 5.60 -20.51
C ARG A 28 -5.83 4.77 -19.45
N LEU A 29 -4.60 4.35 -19.72
CA LEU A 29 -3.81 3.52 -18.80
C LEU A 29 -3.63 4.14 -17.41
N ILE A 30 -3.59 5.48 -17.33
CA ILE A 30 -3.45 6.19 -16.05
C ILE A 30 -4.63 5.92 -15.10
N ASP A 31 -5.82 5.64 -15.63
CA ASP A 31 -7.04 5.47 -14.83
C ASP A 31 -7.04 4.15 -14.03
N CYS A 32 -6.15 3.20 -14.31
CA CYS A 32 -5.97 1.99 -13.50
C CYS A 32 -4.77 2.05 -12.55
N LEU A 33 -4.05 3.17 -12.50
CA LEU A 33 -2.90 3.34 -11.62
C LEU A 33 -3.33 4.07 -10.34
N MET A 34 -3.05 3.48 -9.17
CA MET A 34 -3.35 4.05 -7.86
C MET A 34 -2.07 4.23 -7.05
N LEU A 35 -2.08 5.17 -6.11
CA LEU A 35 -0.98 5.34 -5.17
C LEU A 35 -1.15 4.37 -4.00
N ALA A 36 -0.07 3.71 -3.57
CA ALA A 36 -0.13 2.81 -2.43
C ALA A 36 1.15 2.81 -1.58
N PHE A 37 1.00 2.42 -0.33
CA PHE A 37 2.09 1.93 0.52
C PHE A 37 2.03 0.40 0.59
N VAL A 38 3.19 -0.24 0.68
CA VAL A 38 3.27 -1.66 1.03
C VAL A 38 3.54 -1.75 2.53
N ALA A 39 2.75 -2.55 3.23
CA ALA A 39 2.89 -2.82 4.65
C ALA A 39 3.00 -4.33 4.88
N PHE A 40 3.95 -4.76 5.71
CA PHE A 40 4.04 -6.14 6.15
C PHE A 40 4.75 -6.21 7.51
N ASN A 41 4.43 -7.23 8.30
CA ASN A 41 5.09 -7.53 9.56
C ASN A 41 5.41 -9.04 9.71
N VAL A 42 5.10 -9.83 8.69
CA VAL A 42 5.33 -11.28 8.62
C VAL A 42 5.83 -11.65 7.22
N PRO A 43 6.45 -12.83 7.02
CA PRO A 43 7.14 -13.12 5.76
C PRO A 43 6.25 -13.54 4.58
N HIS A 44 4.97 -13.85 4.81
CA HIS A 44 4.14 -14.61 3.86
C HIS A 44 3.01 -13.80 3.19
N PHE A 45 2.82 -12.53 3.57
CA PHE A 45 1.87 -11.64 2.90
C PHE A 45 2.35 -10.19 2.96
N ALA A 46 1.80 -9.37 2.08
CA ALA A 46 1.91 -7.92 2.17
C ALA A 46 0.54 -7.29 1.90
N ASP A 47 0.28 -6.19 2.59
CA ASP A 47 -0.87 -5.34 2.36
C ASP A 47 -0.45 -4.15 1.50
N PHE A 48 -1.22 -3.90 0.45
CA PHE A 48 -1.18 -2.64 -0.27
C PHE A 48 -2.25 -1.74 0.35
N VAL A 49 -1.81 -0.67 1.02
CA VAL A 49 -2.69 0.38 1.54
C VAL A 49 -2.79 1.43 0.45
N ILE A 50 -3.93 1.48 -0.22
CA ILE A 50 -4.17 2.22 -1.45
C ILE A 50 -4.92 3.51 -1.13
N GLU A 51 -4.44 4.61 -1.72
CA GLU A 51 -5.10 5.90 -1.69
C GLU A 51 -6.35 5.88 -2.57
N VAL A 52 -7.51 6.17 -1.99
CA VAL A 52 -8.78 6.25 -2.70
C VAL A 52 -9.59 7.45 -2.22
N PRO A 53 -10.48 8.01 -3.06
CA PRO A 53 -11.49 8.94 -2.59
C PRO A 53 -12.29 8.31 -1.45
N THR A 54 -12.32 9.00 -0.31
CA THR A 54 -12.96 8.54 0.92
C THR A 54 -13.89 9.64 1.40
N THR A 55 -15.17 9.32 1.56
CA THR A 55 -16.19 10.22 2.10
C THR A 55 -15.85 10.56 3.55
N VAL A 56 -15.80 11.86 3.86
CA VAL A 56 -15.52 12.37 5.21
C VAL A 56 -16.80 12.40 6.06
N ASP A 57 -17.94 12.67 5.43
CA ASP A 57 -19.24 12.79 6.07
C ASP A 57 -20.29 11.97 5.30
N PRO A 58 -20.89 10.93 5.92
CA PRO A 58 -21.91 10.09 5.27
C PRO A 58 -23.14 10.85 4.76
N ASP A 59 -23.52 11.97 5.40
CA ASP A 59 -24.68 12.78 4.99
C ASP A 59 -24.33 13.71 3.82
N HIS A 60 -23.03 13.89 3.53
CA HIS A 60 -22.50 14.70 2.44
C HIS A 60 -21.52 13.87 1.57
N PRO A 61 -22.02 12.94 0.74
CA PRO A 61 -21.18 11.99 -0.01
C PRO A 61 -20.21 12.64 -1.01
N ASP A 62 -20.48 13.87 -1.43
CA ASP A 62 -19.61 14.67 -2.31
C ASP A 62 -18.39 15.25 -1.57
N LEU A 63 -18.41 15.29 -0.23
CA LEU A 63 -17.29 15.72 0.59
C LEU A 63 -16.28 14.57 0.75
N GLN A 64 -15.35 14.49 -0.19
CA GLN A 64 -14.34 13.44 -0.24
C GLN A 64 -12.93 14.00 -0.11
N ILE A 65 -12.06 13.21 0.52
CA ILE A 65 -10.62 13.40 0.51
C ILE A 65 -9.95 12.15 -0.05
N TYR A 66 -8.76 12.29 -0.61
CA TYR A 66 -7.93 11.14 -0.92
C TYR A 66 -7.29 10.64 0.38
N HIS A 67 -7.58 9.39 0.74
CA HIS A 67 -7.08 8.77 1.96
C HIS A 67 -6.65 7.32 1.69
N PHE A 68 -5.61 6.87 2.39
CA PHE A 68 -5.10 5.51 2.35
C PHE A 68 -6.02 4.56 3.13
N SER A 69 -7.22 4.31 2.59
CA SER A 69 -8.31 3.62 3.28
C SER A 69 -8.68 2.25 2.67
N LYS A 70 -8.18 1.93 1.47
CA LYS A 70 -8.41 0.64 0.82
C LYS A 70 -7.22 -0.28 1.05
N ILE A 71 -7.48 -1.49 1.58
CA ILE A 71 -6.44 -2.50 1.80
C ILE A 71 -6.65 -3.65 0.80
N VAL A 72 -5.58 -4.02 0.10
CA VAL A 72 -5.50 -5.23 -0.72
C VAL A 72 -4.38 -6.12 -0.19
N SER A 73 -4.76 -7.25 0.41
CA SER A 73 -3.80 -8.24 0.92
C SER A 73 -3.43 -9.24 -0.18
N MET A 74 -2.14 -9.51 -0.35
CA MET A 74 -1.65 -10.49 -1.33
C MET A 74 -0.62 -11.43 -0.69
N PRO A 75 -0.63 -12.73 -1.06
CA PRO A 75 0.49 -13.62 -0.75
C PRO A 75 1.78 -13.02 -1.30
N ALA A 76 2.81 -12.98 -0.45
CA ALA A 76 4.09 -12.38 -0.80
C ALA A 76 5.24 -13.13 -0.11
N ARG A 77 6.47 -12.91 -0.56
CA ARG A 77 7.67 -13.39 0.10
C ARG A 77 8.53 -12.21 0.52
N ASN A 78 8.38 -11.75 1.76
CA ASN A 78 9.15 -10.64 2.29
C ASN A 78 10.52 -11.13 2.77
N ARG A 79 11.60 -10.49 2.31
CA ARG A 79 12.98 -10.84 2.65
C ARG A 79 13.77 -9.58 2.99
N LEU A 80 14.43 -9.59 4.14
CA LEU A 80 15.41 -8.59 4.52
C LEU A 80 16.80 -9.15 4.25
N PHE A 81 17.64 -8.39 3.54
CA PHE A 81 19.04 -8.74 3.30
C PHE A 81 19.92 -7.78 4.08
N ALA A 82 20.86 -8.32 4.84
CA ALA A 82 21.97 -7.57 5.40
C ALA A 82 23.20 -7.82 4.52
N VAL A 83 23.97 -6.77 4.23
CA VAL A 83 25.23 -6.86 3.50
C VAL A 83 26.33 -6.34 4.44
N GLU A 84 27.47 -7.05 4.46
CA GLU A 84 28.68 -6.70 5.23
C GLU A 84 29.61 -5.79 4.43
#